data_AF-A0A832X251-F1
#
_entry.id   AF-A0A832X251-F1
#
_cell.length_a   1.000
_cell.length_b   1.000
_cell.length_c   1.000
_cell.angle_alpha   90.00
_cell.angle_beta   90.00
_cell.angle_gamma   90.00
#
_symmetry.space_group_name_H-M   'P 1'
#
loop_
_entity.id
_entity.type
_entity.pdbx_description
1 polymer ?
#
loop_
_entity_poly.entity_id
_entity_poly.type
_entity_poly.pdbx_seq_one_letter_code
_entity_poly.pdbx_strand_id
1 'polypeptide(L)'
;WADRAEVETLKSNKAHKKYRILVEVDGAVSADEFANATKTLKGVTIQQRTPERVAHRRADKIRERKVLDIECAGQQDGKFIVEVLGEAGLYIKELVSGDSGRTIPSLAEILGKKAHVTSLDVTQVEGAKEGE
;
A
#
# COMPACT_ATOMS: atom_id res chain seq x y z
N TRP A 1 -18.09 28.29 -7.33
CA TRP A 1 -18.83 27.44 -6.38
C TRP A 1 -18.95 26.08 -7.02
N ALA A 2 -18.33 25.04 -6.46
CA ALA A 2 -18.40 23.69 -7.03
C ALA A 2 -19.65 22.99 -6.45
N ASP A 3 -20.49 22.48 -7.35
CA ASP A 3 -21.76 21.84 -7.06
C ASP A 3 -21.57 20.61 -6.16
N ARG A 4 -22.41 20.48 -5.13
CA ARG A 4 -22.28 19.44 -4.10
C ARG A 4 -22.39 18.02 -4.67
N ALA A 5 -23.07 17.88 -5.81
CA ALA A 5 -23.24 16.63 -6.55
C ALA A 5 -21.96 16.16 -7.26
N GLU A 6 -21.13 17.09 -7.77
CA GLU A 6 -19.84 16.77 -8.43
C GLU A 6 -18.84 16.15 -7.43
N VAL A 7 -18.92 16.58 -6.17
CA VAL A 7 -18.08 16.07 -5.07
C VAL A 7 -18.46 14.63 -4.69
N GLU A 8 -19.71 14.21 -4.93
CA GLU A 8 -20.19 12.85 -4.59
C GLU A 8 -19.77 11.81 -5.65
N THR A 9 -19.77 12.17 -6.93
CA THR A 9 -19.30 11.28 -8.02
C THR A 9 -17.79 11.02 -7.94
N LEU A 10 -16.98 12.02 -7.54
CA LEU A 10 -15.55 11.84 -7.26
C LEU A 10 -15.27 10.90 -6.08
N LYS A 11 -16.18 10.80 -5.11
CA LYS A 11 -16.04 9.90 -3.94
C LYS A 11 -16.39 8.46 -4.25
N SER A 12 -17.22 8.22 -5.28
CA SER A 12 -17.71 6.88 -5.61
C SER A 12 -16.85 6.15 -6.64
N ASN A 13 -15.86 6.82 -7.24
CA ASN A 13 -14.89 6.15 -8.06
C ASN A 13 -13.92 5.41 -7.13
N LYS A 14 -14.09 4.09 -7.00
CA LYS A 14 -13.12 3.17 -6.38
C LYS A 14 -11.86 3.13 -7.25
N ALA A 15 -11.23 4.28 -7.38
CA ALA A 15 -10.01 4.52 -8.12
C ALA A 15 -8.93 3.63 -7.55
N HIS A 16 -8.57 2.60 -8.29
CA HIS A 16 -7.38 1.81 -7.98
C HIS A 16 -6.16 2.68 -8.28
N LYS A 17 -5.18 2.57 -7.39
CA LYS A 17 -3.94 3.31 -7.52
C LYS A 17 -2.80 2.32 -7.61
N LYS A 18 -1.95 2.53 -8.61
CA LYS A 18 -0.69 1.82 -8.75
C LYS A 18 0.41 2.68 -8.14
N TYR A 19 1.18 2.05 -7.27
CA TYR A 19 2.31 2.63 -6.59
C TYR A 19 3.55 1.85 -6.97
N ARG A 20 4.66 2.57 -7.15
CA ARG A 20 5.98 1.97 -7.20
C ARG A 20 6.73 2.44 -5.97
N ILE A 21 7.12 1.49 -5.13
CA ILE A 21 7.77 1.76 -3.87
C ILE A 21 9.12 1.10 -3.80
N LEU A 22 9.99 1.67 -2.97
CA LEU A 22 11.31 1.16 -2.70
C LEU A 22 11.34 0.75 -1.23
N VAL A 23 11.60 -0.53 -0.99
CA VAL A 23 11.47 -1.19 0.31
C VAL A 23 12.83 -1.62 0.80
N GLU A 24 13.18 -1.17 1.99
CA GLU A 24 14.36 -1.65 2.71
C GLU A 24 13.92 -2.66 3.76
N VAL A 25 14.59 -3.79 3.82
CA VAL A 25 14.34 -4.87 4.79
C VAL A 25 15.57 -4.98 5.68
N ASP A 26 15.33 -5.09 6.99
CA ASP A 26 16.39 -5.28 7.98
C ASP A 26 16.90 -6.73 7.91
N GLY A 27 18.20 -6.87 7.63
CA GLY A 27 18.88 -8.15 7.48
C GLY A 27 18.98 -8.66 6.03
N ALA A 28 19.61 -9.82 5.86
CA ALA A 28 19.72 -10.46 4.55
C ALA A 28 18.39 -11.11 4.18
N VAL A 29 17.81 -10.69 3.05
CA VAL A 29 16.62 -11.31 2.46
C VAL A 29 16.94 -11.66 1.01
N SER A 30 16.69 -12.90 0.62
CA SER A 30 16.87 -13.33 -0.76
C SER A 30 15.75 -12.76 -1.63
N ALA A 31 16.04 -12.45 -2.89
CA ALA A 31 15.03 -11.99 -3.83
C ALA A 31 13.87 -12.99 -3.97
N ASP A 32 14.13 -14.29 -3.85
CA ASP A 32 13.11 -15.35 -3.89
C ASP A 32 12.20 -15.31 -2.65
N GLU A 33 12.77 -15.17 -1.45
CA GLU A 33 12.02 -15.02 -0.19
C GLU A 33 11.12 -13.79 -0.25
N PHE A 34 11.66 -12.67 -0.72
CA PHE A 34 10.92 -11.43 -0.92
C PHE A 34 9.80 -11.58 -1.97
N ALA A 35 10.09 -12.20 -3.11
CA ALA A 35 9.11 -12.45 -4.15
C ALA A 35 7.97 -13.36 -3.65
N ASN A 36 8.28 -14.41 -2.89
CA ASN A 36 7.26 -15.27 -2.29
C ASN A 36 6.39 -14.49 -1.28
N ALA A 37 6.99 -13.65 -0.44
CA ALA A 37 6.24 -12.82 0.49
C ALA A 37 5.29 -11.84 -0.24
N THR A 38 5.75 -11.22 -1.34
CA THR A 38 4.87 -10.36 -2.16
C THR A 38 3.74 -11.15 -2.80
N LYS A 39 3.98 -12.36 -3.31
CA LYS A 39 2.94 -13.23 -3.87
C LYS A 39 1.86 -13.58 -2.85
N THR A 40 2.23 -13.78 -1.58
CA THR A 40 1.26 -14.02 -0.50
C THR A 40 0.33 -12.84 -0.26
N LEU A 41 0.78 -11.60 -0.53
CA LEU A 41 -0.05 -10.39 -0.40
C LEU A 41 -0.91 -10.12 -1.64
N LYS A 42 -0.67 -10.82 -2.75
CA LYS A 42 -1.39 -10.62 -4.01
C LYS A 42 -2.84 -11.10 -3.89
N GLY A 43 -3.78 -10.19 -4.14
CA GLY A 43 -5.21 -10.47 -4.08
C GLY A 43 -5.79 -10.54 -2.66
N VAL A 44 -4.99 -10.28 -1.62
CA VAL A 44 -5.40 -10.41 -0.23
C VAL A 44 -6.11 -9.16 0.28
N THR A 45 -7.13 -9.39 1.12
CA THR A 45 -7.79 -8.34 1.90
C THR A 45 -7.01 -8.10 3.18
N ILE A 46 -6.63 -6.86 3.41
CA ILE A 46 -5.80 -6.44 4.53
C ILE A 46 -6.60 -5.57 5.47
N GLN A 47 -6.46 -5.85 6.76
CA GLN A 47 -7.08 -5.09 7.83
C GLN A 47 -6.11 -4.01 8.29
N GLN A 48 -6.41 -2.76 7.94
CA GLN A 48 -5.60 -1.61 8.30
C GLN A 48 -6.31 -0.81 9.40
N ARG A 49 -5.80 -0.87 10.63
CA ARG A 49 -6.16 0.08 11.67
C ARG A 49 -5.66 1.47 11.27
N THR A 50 -6.29 2.50 11.82
CA THR A 50 -5.91 3.87 11.50
C THR A 50 -4.45 4.09 11.90
N PRO A 51 -3.57 4.47 10.95
CA PRO A 51 -2.14 4.57 11.22
C PRO A 51 -1.86 5.57 12.32
N GLU A 52 -0.84 5.31 13.15
CA GLU A 52 -0.51 6.19 14.27
C GLU A 52 -0.27 7.64 13.85
N ARG A 53 0.46 7.82 12.75
CA ARG A 53 0.77 9.13 12.16
C ARG A 53 -0.45 10.01 11.87
N VAL A 54 -1.62 9.41 11.62
CA VAL A 54 -2.87 10.14 11.32
C VAL A 54 -3.94 10.00 12.41
N ALA A 55 -3.64 9.31 13.51
CA ALA A 55 -4.58 9.09 14.60
C ALA A 55 -5.11 10.41 15.21
N HIS A 56 -4.29 11.47 15.21
CA HIS A 56 -4.71 12.79 15.69
C HIS A 56 -5.80 13.48 14.83
N ARG A 57 -6.01 13.05 13.58
CA ARG A 57 -7.01 13.66 12.66
C ARG A 57 -8.18 12.74 12.34
N ARG A 58 -8.08 11.45 12.66
CA ARG A 58 -9.07 10.45 12.23
C ARG A 58 -9.43 9.55 13.38
N ALA A 59 -10.71 9.19 13.44
CA ALA A 59 -11.20 8.16 14.34
C ALA A 59 -10.39 6.87 14.14
N ASP A 60 -9.96 6.30 15.26
CA ASP A 60 -9.30 5.00 15.29
C ASP A 60 -10.28 3.91 14.83
N LYS A 61 -10.05 3.42 13.62
CA LYS A 61 -10.93 2.44 12.96
C LYS A 61 -10.11 1.49 12.10
N ILE A 62 -10.46 0.21 12.15
CA ILE A 62 -9.98 -0.83 11.25
C ILE A 62 -10.78 -0.76 9.94
N ARG A 63 -10.08 -0.69 8.82
CA ARG A 63 -10.64 -0.67 7.47
C ARG A 63 -10.03 -1.80 6.67
N GLU A 64 -10.89 -2.57 6.04
CA GLU A 64 -10.47 -3.60 5.10
C GLU A 64 -10.15 -2.95 3.75
N ARG A 65 -9.00 -3.31 3.19
CA ARG A 65 -8.51 -2.84 1.89
C ARG A 65 -7.89 -4.00 1.14
N LYS A 66 -8.24 -4.15 -0.13
CA LYS A 66 -7.69 -5.19 -0.96
C LYS A 66 -6.43 -4.71 -1.69
N VAL A 67 -5.41 -5.55 -1.67
CA VAL A 67 -4.29 -5.47 -2.60
C VAL A 67 -4.69 -6.24 -3.84
N LEU A 68 -4.92 -5.52 -4.94
CA LEU A 68 -5.35 -6.11 -6.20
C LEU A 68 -4.19 -6.85 -6.85
N ASP A 69 -3.03 -6.19 -6.90
CA ASP A 69 -1.79 -6.77 -7.41
C ASP A 69 -0.60 -6.26 -6.59
N ILE A 70 0.41 -7.10 -6.43
CA ILE A 70 1.67 -6.74 -5.82
C ILE A 70 2.76 -7.64 -6.37
N GLU A 71 3.84 -7.03 -6.83
CA GLU A 71 4.96 -7.73 -7.45
C GLU A 71 6.29 -7.04 -7.14
N CYS A 72 7.34 -7.84 -7.03
CA CYS A 72 8.70 -7.34 -6.92
C CYS A 72 9.23 -7.08 -8.34
N ALA A 73 9.38 -5.80 -8.69
CA ALA A 73 9.90 -5.37 -9.99
C ALA A 73 11.44 -5.50 -10.08
N GLY A 74 12.13 -5.62 -8.95
CA GLY A 74 13.58 -5.83 -8.93
C GLY A 74 14.24 -5.39 -7.63
N GLN A 75 15.56 -5.27 -7.65
CA GLN A 75 16.37 -4.78 -6.53
C GLN A 75 17.32 -3.68 -7.01
N GLN A 76 17.48 -2.62 -6.21
CA GLN A 76 18.38 -1.51 -6.48
C GLN A 76 19.03 -1.06 -5.17
N ASP A 77 20.37 -0.92 -5.16
CA ASP A 77 21.15 -0.47 -3.98
C ASP A 77 20.82 -1.23 -2.68
N GLY A 78 20.63 -2.56 -2.77
CA GLY A 78 20.29 -3.40 -1.62
C GLY A 78 18.82 -3.34 -1.18
N LYS A 79 17.96 -2.61 -1.91
CA LYS A 79 16.54 -2.40 -1.60
C LYS A 79 15.65 -3.00 -2.69
N PHE A 80 14.42 -3.37 -2.34
CA PHE A 80 13.49 -4.00 -3.27
C PHE A 80 12.55 -2.99 -3.88
N ILE A 81 12.42 -3.03 -5.20
CA ILE A 81 11.44 -2.25 -5.94
C ILE A 81 10.17 -3.08 -6.01
N VAL A 82 9.07 -2.54 -5.48
CA VAL A 82 7.78 -3.22 -5.43
C VAL A 82 6.74 -2.37 -6.15
N GLU A 83 5.96 -2.99 -7.00
CA GLU A 83 4.78 -2.38 -7.59
C GLU A 83 3.55 -2.91 -6.87
N VAL A 84 2.67 -2.00 -6.44
CA VAL A 84 1.46 -2.33 -5.68
C VAL A 84 0.27 -1.67 -6.36
N LEU A 85 -0.70 -2.48 -6.78
CA LEU A 85 -2.01 -2.03 -7.21
C LEU A 85 -2.99 -2.28 -6.06
N GLY A 86 -3.55 -1.21 -5.50
CA GLY A 86 -4.43 -1.29 -4.33
C GLY A 86 -5.69 -0.47 -4.47
N GLU A 87 -6.70 -0.80 -3.65
CA GLU A 87 -7.90 0.01 -3.52
C GLU A 87 -7.60 1.41 -2.97
N ALA A 88 -8.47 2.37 -3.30
CA ALA A 88 -8.39 3.73 -2.76
C ALA A 88 -8.31 3.74 -1.22
N GLY A 89 -7.29 4.45 -0.71
CA GLY A 89 -7.06 4.58 0.73
C GLY A 89 -6.35 3.40 1.38
N LEU A 90 -5.79 2.47 0.59
CA LEU A 90 -4.78 1.53 1.07
C LEU A 90 -3.54 2.31 1.54
N TYR A 91 -3.14 2.07 2.78
CA TYR A 91 -1.95 2.67 3.37
C TYR A 91 -0.70 1.85 3.01
N ILE A 92 0.03 2.27 1.97
CA ILE A 92 1.17 1.53 1.42
C ILE A 92 2.34 1.41 2.39
N LYS A 93 2.65 2.47 3.15
CA LYS A 93 3.73 2.44 4.16
C LYS A 93 3.44 1.42 5.27
N GLU A 94 2.18 1.37 5.69
CA GLU A 94 1.69 0.47 6.73
C GLU A 94 1.54 -0.97 6.22
N LEU A 95 1.18 -1.18 4.94
CA LEU A 95 1.23 -2.49 4.26
C LEU A 95 2.60 -3.14 4.34
N VAL A 96 3.65 -2.35 4.17
CA VAL A 96 5.03 -2.83 4.22
C VAL A 96 5.50 -3.01 5.66
N SER A 97 5.32 -1.97 6.49
CA SER A 97 5.94 -1.92 7.82
C SER A 97 5.14 -2.65 8.91
N GLY A 98 3.87 -2.99 8.65
CA GLY A 98 2.94 -3.57 9.63
C GLY A 98 2.43 -2.58 10.69
N ASP A 99 3.00 -1.38 10.78
CA ASP A 99 2.64 -0.31 11.74
C ASP A 99 2.53 -0.87 13.17
N SER A 100 3.53 -1.66 13.59
CA SER A 100 3.57 -2.35 14.88
C SER A 100 2.35 -3.25 15.16
N GLY A 101 1.91 -4.00 14.14
CA GLY A 101 0.78 -4.95 14.23
C GLY A 101 -0.59 -4.32 13.97
N ARG A 102 -0.64 -3.06 13.52
CA ARG A 102 -1.89 -2.37 13.16
C ARG A 102 -2.37 -2.69 11.74
N THR A 103 -1.51 -3.29 10.91
CA THR A 103 -1.85 -3.77 9.57
C THR A 103 -1.57 -5.27 9.44
N ILE A 104 -2.62 -6.05 9.16
CA ILE A 104 -2.55 -7.51 9.08
C ILE A 104 -3.32 -8.01 7.84
N PRO A 105 -2.72 -8.86 6.98
CA PRO A 105 -1.28 -9.19 6.94
C PRO A 105 -0.42 -8.01 6.44
N SER A 106 0.87 -8.03 6.75
CA SER A 106 1.86 -7.06 6.26
C SER A 106 3.13 -7.73 5.74
N LEU A 107 3.89 -7.02 4.91
CA LEU A 107 5.12 -7.57 4.32
C LEU A 107 6.17 -7.89 5.41
N ALA A 108 6.34 -7.00 6.40
CA ALA A 108 7.23 -7.22 7.52
C ALA A 108 6.85 -8.47 8.34
N GLU A 109 5.56 -8.69 8.56
CA GLU A 109 5.06 -9.87 9.28
C GLU A 109 5.32 -11.16 8.50
N ILE A 110 5.06 -11.17 7.18
CA ILE A 110 5.27 -12.34 6.32
C ILE A 110 6.76 -12.69 6.20
N LEU A 111 7.63 -11.68 6.13
CA LEU A 111 9.09 -11.88 6.10
C LEU A 111 9.68 -12.21 7.47
N GLY A 112 8.92 -12.02 8.57
CA GLY A 112 9.43 -12.10 9.94
C GLY A 112 10.55 -11.08 10.24
N LYS A 113 10.65 -10.01 9.44
CA LYS A 113 11.73 -9.01 9.47
C LYS A 113 11.14 -7.61 9.39
N LYS A 114 11.82 -6.62 9.95
CA LYS A 114 11.39 -5.23 9.81
C LYS A 114 11.57 -4.81 8.35
N ALA A 115 10.52 -4.26 7.75
CA ALA A 115 10.56 -3.68 6.42
C ALA A 115 10.01 -2.25 6.48
N HIS A 116 10.56 -1.35 5.68
CA HIS A 116 10.05 0.01 5.60
C HIS A 116 10.18 0.58 4.19
N VAL A 117 9.28 1.51 3.86
CA VAL A 117 9.26 2.20 2.57
C VAL A 117 10.22 3.38 2.62
N THR A 118 11.28 3.33 1.82
CA THR A 118 12.25 4.44 1.67
C THR A 118 11.84 5.41 0.58
N SER A 119 11.16 4.95 -0.49
CA SER A 119 10.59 5.81 -1.52
C SER A 119 9.21 5.34 -1.95
N LEU A 120 8.32 6.28 -2.28
CA LEU A 120 6.97 5.99 -2.74
C LEU A 120 6.60 6.93 -3.89
N ASP A 121 6.39 6.33 -5.04
CA ASP A 121 5.94 6.98 -6.26
C ASP A 121 4.55 6.46 -6.64
N VAL A 122 3.71 7.36 -7.16
CA VAL A 122 2.38 7.01 -7.68
C VAL A 122 2.48 6.92 -9.19
N THR A 123 2.45 5.72 -9.73
CA THR A 123 2.64 5.49 -11.18
C THR A 123 1.34 5.55 -11.96
N GLN A 124 0.20 5.24 -11.33
CA GLN A 124 -1.11 5.31 -11.98
C GLN A 124 -2.19 5.69 -10.98
N VAL A 125 -3.02 6.64 -11.37
CA VAL A 125 -4.23 7.03 -10.64
C VAL A 125 -5.41 6.88 -11.59
N GLU A 126 -6.15 5.78 -11.49
CA GLU A 126 -7.41 5.67 -12.24
C GLU A 126 -8.51 6.44 -11.53
N GLY A 127 -8.49 7.76 -11.65
CA GLY A 127 -9.44 8.62 -10.93
C GLY A 127 -9.69 9.99 -11.53
N ALA A 128 -9.10 10.32 -12.67
CA ALA A 128 -9.41 11.55 -13.39
C ALA A 128 -9.44 11.28 -14.88
N LYS A 129 -10.62 11.05 -15.44
CA LYS A 129 -10.89 11.71 -16.72
C LYS A 129 -11.02 13.19 -16.36
N GLU A 130 -9.95 13.97 -16.57
CA GLU A 130 -10.13 15.41 -16.73
C GLU A 130 -11.12 15.59 -17.88
N GLY A 131 -12.27 16.19 -17.57
CA GLY A 131 -13.28 16.49 -18.58
C GLY A 131 -12.69 17.44 -19.61
N GLU A 132 -12.99 17.15 -20.88
CA GLU A 132 -12.92 18.14 -21.96
C GLU A 132 -14.19 18.99 -21.94
#